data_AF-A0A1S3B581-F1
#
_entry.id   AF-A0A1S3B581-F1
#
_cell.length_a   1.000
_cell.length_b   1.000
_cell.length_c   1.000
_cell.angle_alpha   90.00
_cell.angle_beta   90.00
_cell.angle_gamma   90.00
#
_symmetry.space_group_name_H-M   'P 1'
#
loop_
_entity.id
_entity.type
_entity.pdbx_description
1 polymer ?
#
loop_
_entity_poly.entity_id
_entity_poly.type
_entity_poly.pdbx_seq_one_letter_code
_entity_poly.pdbx_strand_id
1 'polypeptide(L)'
;MAVVGNCQIVKLSNCFHASGRKDPCQINSNPYMIGFGIVEIIFSQIKDFDQLWWLSIVASVMSFTYSTIGLGLGVAQITANGKIGGSLTGISISTQTQKVWRSFQALGDIAFAYSYSIILIEIQDTLKSPPSEAKTMKKATLVSLSVTTLFYMLCGAAGYAAFGDMASGNLLTGFGFYI
;
A
#
# COMPACT_ATOMS: atom_id res chain seq x y z
N MET A 1 2.25 -5.47 8.41
CA MET A 1 1.13 -6.36 7.98
C MET A 1 0.94 -6.45 6.46
N ALA A 2 0.90 -5.34 5.71
CA ALA A 2 0.69 -5.39 4.24
C ALA A 2 1.72 -6.26 3.48
N VAL A 3 3.00 -6.23 3.87
CA VAL A 3 4.07 -7.02 3.22
C VAL A 3 3.84 -8.53 3.36
N VAL A 4 3.47 -8.99 4.56
CA VAL A 4 3.16 -10.40 4.84
C VAL A 4 1.97 -10.85 4.00
N GLY A 5 0.90 -10.06 3.95
CA GLY A 5 -0.29 -10.36 3.15
C GLY A 5 0.02 -10.47 1.65
N ASN A 6 0.87 -9.60 1.11
CA ASN A 6 1.26 -9.66 -0.30
C ASN A 6 2.07 -10.93 -0.64
N CYS A 7 3.01 -11.33 0.23
CA CYS A 7 3.82 -12.53 0.01
C CYS A 7 2.97 -13.81 0.04
N GLN A 8 1.96 -13.86 0.92
CA GLN A 8 0.99 -14.96 0.96
C GLN A 8 0.22 -15.08 -0.36
N ILE A 9 -0.26 -13.96 -0.90
CA ILE A 9 -1.03 -13.94 -2.14
C ILE A 9 -0.18 -14.38 -3.34
N VAL A 10 1.08 -13.96 -3.41
CA VAL A 10 2.01 -14.39 -4.48
C VAL A 10 2.22 -15.90 -4.43
N LYS A 11 2.48 -16.48 -3.26
CA LYS A 11 2.62 -17.95 -3.15
C LYS A 11 1.33 -18.68 -3.49
N LEU A 12 0.18 -18.08 -3.15
CA LEU A 12 -1.12 -18.69 -3.44
C LEU A 12 -1.35 -18.74 -4.95
N SER A 13 -1.08 -17.65 -5.65
CA SER A 13 -1.09 -17.57 -7.11
C SER A 13 -0.16 -18.60 -7.75
N ASN A 14 1.09 -18.70 -7.29
CA ASN A 14 2.04 -19.69 -7.79
C ASN A 14 1.57 -21.14 -7.57
N CYS A 15 0.93 -21.44 -6.43
CA CYS A 15 0.38 -22.76 -6.14
C CYS A 15 -0.76 -23.13 -7.10
N PHE A 16 -1.70 -22.20 -7.35
CA PHE A 16 -2.80 -22.44 -8.29
C PHE A 16 -2.32 -22.62 -9.73
N HIS A 17 -1.30 -21.86 -10.14
CA HIS A 17 -0.67 -21.99 -11.45
C HIS A 17 0.01 -23.37 -11.60
N ALA A 18 0.80 -23.79 -10.61
CA ALA A 18 1.50 -25.07 -10.63
C ALA A 18 0.54 -26.29 -10.58
N SER A 19 -0.53 -26.21 -9.79
CA SER A 19 -1.49 -27.30 -9.61
C SER A 19 -2.61 -27.33 -10.67
N GLY A 20 -2.57 -26.46 -11.68
CA GLY A 20 -3.56 -26.42 -12.75
C GLY A 20 -5.01 -26.24 -12.26
N ARG A 21 -5.20 -25.54 -11.13
CA ARG A 21 -6.50 -25.22 -10.49
C ARG A 21 -7.33 -26.41 -9.97
N LYS A 22 -6.75 -27.59 -9.80
CA LYS A 22 -7.50 -28.79 -9.38
C LYS A 22 -7.54 -29.04 -7.87
N ASP A 23 -6.55 -28.55 -7.13
CA ASP A 23 -6.41 -28.83 -5.69
C ASP A 23 -6.52 -27.56 -4.82
N PRO A 24 -7.14 -27.66 -3.61
CA PRO A 24 -7.20 -26.54 -2.67
C PRO A 24 -5.81 -26.22 -2.11
N CYS A 25 -5.21 -25.11 -2.55
CA CYS A 25 -3.95 -24.60 -2.03
C CYS A 25 -4.18 -23.89 -0.68
N GLN A 26 -3.75 -24.51 0.42
CA GLN A 26 -3.73 -23.89 1.75
C GLN A 26 -2.34 -23.32 2.03
N ILE A 27 -2.23 -22.01 2.24
CA ILE A 27 -0.96 -21.35 2.58
C ILE A 27 -0.97 -20.90 4.03
N ASN A 28 -0.06 -21.45 4.82
CA ASN A 28 0.15 -21.03 6.19
C ASN A 28 0.82 -19.65 6.25
N SER A 29 0.23 -18.70 6.98
CA SER A 29 0.75 -17.34 7.20
C SER A 29 1.87 -17.28 8.23
N ASN A 30 1.84 -18.20 9.22
CA ASN A 30 2.74 -18.20 10.37
C ASN A 30 4.23 -18.07 10.01
N PRO A 31 4.81 -18.80 9.02
CA PRO A 31 6.22 -18.64 8.69
C PRO A 31 6.58 -17.24 8.17
N TYR A 32 5.68 -16.55 7.46
CA TYR A 32 5.92 -15.19 6.98
C TYR A 32 5.83 -14.17 8.09
N MET A 33 4.88 -14.35 9.03
CA MET A 33 4.78 -13.48 10.22
C MET A 33 6.01 -13.64 11.12
N ILE A 34 6.47 -14.87 11.35
CA ILE A 34 7.66 -15.15 12.15
C ILE A 34 8.90 -14.57 11.46
N GLY A 35 9.06 -14.80 10.15
CA GLY A 35 10.18 -14.24 9.38
C GLY A 35 10.19 -12.71 9.39
N PHE A 36 9.03 -12.08 9.22
CA PHE A 36 8.88 -10.64 9.32
C PHE A 36 9.30 -10.12 10.72
N GLY A 37 8.85 -10.78 11.79
CA GLY A 37 9.24 -10.41 13.16
C GLY A 37 10.74 -10.59 13.43
N ILE A 38 11.38 -11.64 12.90
CA ILE A 38 12.84 -11.82 13.01
C ILE A 38 13.58 -10.68 12.33
N VAL A 39 13.13 -10.28 11.14
CA VAL A 39 13.71 -9.15 10.41
C VAL A 39 13.51 -7.84 11.18
N GLU A 40 12.34 -7.60 11.76
CA GLU A 40 12.07 -6.44 12.62
C GLU A 40 12.99 -6.41 13.85
N ILE A 41 13.22 -7.56 14.50
CA ILE A 41 14.17 -7.66 15.62
C ILE A 41 15.58 -7.30 15.17
N ILE A 42 16.05 -7.82 14.03
CA ILE A 42 17.37 -7.50 13.49
C ILE A 42 17.48 -6.00 13.18
N PHE A 43 16.46 -5.39 12.55
CA PHE A 43 16.43 -3.96 12.29
C PHE A 43 16.41 -3.12 13.57
N SER A 44 15.71 -3.56 14.61
CA SER A 44 15.70 -2.89 15.91
C SER A 44 17.06 -2.89 16.62
N GLN A 45 18.00 -3.75 16.21
CA GLN A 45 19.36 -3.76 16.76
C GLN A 45 20.29 -2.73 16.09
N ILE A 46 19.87 -2.11 14.97
CA ILE A 46 20.68 -1.13 14.24
C ILE A 46 20.49 0.24 14.91
N LYS A 47 21.46 0.63 15.73
CA LYS A 47 21.42 1.87 16.52
C LYS A 47 21.85 3.13 15.76
N ASP A 48 22.51 2.97 14.60
CA ASP A 48 23.06 4.09 13.83
C ASP A 48 22.24 4.41 12.58
N PHE A 49 21.52 5.54 12.63
CA PHE A 49 20.67 6.07 11.57
C PHE A 49 21.41 6.39 10.26
N ASP A 50 22.73 6.64 10.31
CA ASP A 50 23.55 6.90 9.11
C ASP A 50 23.62 5.67 8.17
N GLN A 51 23.48 4.46 8.70
CA GLN A 51 23.49 3.23 7.89
C GLN A 51 22.12 2.87 7.29
N LEU A 52 21.06 3.61 7.61
CA LEU A 52 19.68 3.30 7.20
C LEU A 52 19.18 4.15 6.03
N TRP A 53 19.96 5.12 5.54
CA TRP A 53 19.54 5.98 4.43
C TRP A 53 19.23 5.20 3.14
N TRP A 54 19.96 4.11 2.86
CA TRP A 54 19.71 3.25 1.70
C TRP A 54 18.35 2.54 1.79
N LEU A 55 17.86 2.27 3.00
CA LEU A 55 16.57 1.61 3.21
C LEU A 55 15.42 2.52 2.76
N SER A 56 15.51 3.81 3.07
CA SER A 56 14.56 4.83 2.58
C SER A 56 14.56 4.93 1.06
N ILE A 57 15.74 4.83 0.42
CA ILE A 57 15.85 4.81 -1.04
C ILE A 57 15.15 3.57 -1.62
N VAL A 58 15.46 2.38 -1.10
CA VAL A 58 14.82 1.13 -1.55
C VAL A 58 13.31 1.17 -1.34
N ALA A 59 12.84 1.63 -0.19
CA ALA A 59 11.41 1.78 0.10
C ALA A 59 10.73 2.74 -0.87
N SER A 60 11.37 3.87 -1.19
CA SER A 60 10.85 4.83 -2.17
C SER A 60 10.76 4.21 -3.58
N VAL A 61 11.82 3.53 -4.03
CA VAL A 61 11.87 2.86 -5.35
C VAL A 61 10.78 1.79 -5.45
N MET A 62 10.62 0.96 -4.43
CA MET A 62 9.54 -0.04 -4.40
C MET A 62 8.15 0.61 -4.42
N SER A 63 7.95 1.70 -3.67
CA SER A 63 6.67 2.42 -3.63
C SER A 63 6.31 3.04 -4.98
N PHE A 64 7.27 3.69 -5.64
CA PHE A 64 7.07 4.22 -6.99
C PHE A 64 6.83 3.09 -7.99
N THR A 65 7.64 2.03 -7.96
CA THR A 65 7.48 0.87 -8.86
C THR A 65 6.09 0.26 -8.72
N TYR A 66 5.65 -0.02 -7.49
CA TYR A 66 4.33 -0.57 -7.22
C TYR A 66 3.20 0.35 -7.73
N SER A 67 3.32 1.65 -7.47
CA SER A 67 2.33 2.64 -7.91
C SER A 67 2.29 2.77 -9.43
N THR A 68 3.45 2.81 -10.10
CA THR A 68 3.55 2.88 -11.57
C THR A 68 2.99 1.63 -12.23
N ILE A 69 3.27 0.44 -11.70
CA ILE A 69 2.70 -0.82 -12.20
C ILE A 69 1.17 -0.81 -12.02
N GLY A 70 0.69 -0.45 -10.83
CA GLY A 70 -0.75 -0.38 -10.54
C GLY A 70 -1.49 0.62 -11.44
N LEU A 71 -0.89 1.80 -11.68
CA LEU A 71 -1.42 2.81 -12.60
C LEU A 71 -1.41 2.32 -14.04
N GLY A 72 -0.30 1.72 -14.49
CA GLY A 72 -0.16 1.21 -15.85
C GLY A 72 -1.19 0.11 -16.15
N LEU A 73 -1.34 -0.84 -15.23
CA LEU A 73 -2.36 -1.88 -15.34
C LEU A 73 -3.78 -1.28 -15.29
N GLY A 74 -4.01 -0.28 -14.44
CA GLY A 74 -5.30 0.43 -14.34
C GLY A 74 -5.71 1.08 -15.65
N VAL A 75 -4.80 1.85 -16.25
CA VAL A 75 -5.02 2.52 -17.54
C VAL A 75 -5.19 1.50 -18.67
N ALA A 76 -4.38 0.44 -18.68
CA ALA A 76 -4.51 -0.62 -19.67
C ALA A 76 -5.88 -1.31 -19.60
N GLN A 77 -6.37 -1.58 -18.38
CA GLN A 77 -7.66 -2.21 -18.14
C GLN A 77 -8.84 -1.31 -18.54
N ILE A 78 -8.76 0.00 -18.28
CA ILE A 78 -9.77 0.99 -18.72
C ILE A 78 -9.83 1.03 -20.25
N THR A 79 -8.66 1.03 -20.91
CA THR A 79 -8.56 1.08 -22.37
C THR A 79 -9.07 -0.21 -23.01
N ALA A 80 -8.72 -1.37 -22.45
CA ALA A 80 -9.15 -2.68 -22.93
C ALA A 80 -10.68 -2.89 -22.79
N ASN A 81 -11.28 -2.44 -21.70
CA ASN A 81 -12.72 -2.54 -21.48
C ASN A 81 -13.53 -1.45 -22.19
N GLY A 82 -12.87 -0.39 -22.67
CA GLY A 82 -13.49 0.75 -23.37
C GLY A 82 -14.49 1.54 -22.51
N LYS A 83 -14.49 1.33 -21.19
CA LYS A 83 -15.41 1.95 -20.24
C LYS A 83 -14.66 2.30 -18.95
N ILE A 84 -14.99 3.46 -18.40
CA ILE A 84 -14.60 3.83 -17.04
C ILE A 84 -15.60 3.17 -16.10
N GLY A 85 -15.12 2.23 -15.31
CA GLY A 85 -15.86 1.60 -14.21
C GLY A 85 -16.02 2.54 -13.02
N GLY A 86 -16.95 2.19 -12.13
CA GLY A 86 -17.23 2.96 -10.92
C GLY A 86 -18.40 3.94 -11.08
N SER A 87 -19.12 4.16 -9.98
CA SER A 87 -20.23 5.12 -9.91
C SER A 87 -19.85 6.34 -9.07
N LEU A 88 -20.44 7.49 -9.39
CA LEU A 88 -20.35 8.73 -8.60
C LEU A 88 -20.86 8.55 -7.17
N THR A 89 -21.80 7.60 -6.98
CA THR A 89 -22.36 7.26 -5.67
C THR A 89 -21.50 6.26 -4.88
N GLY A 90 -20.35 5.85 -5.41
CA GLY A 90 -19.50 4.81 -4.85
C GLY A 90 -19.98 3.41 -5.20
N ILE A 91 -19.47 2.42 -4.48
CA ILE A 91 -19.80 1.02 -4.73
C ILE A 91 -21.30 0.72 -4.58
N SER A 92 -21.88 -0.04 -5.51
CA SER A 92 -23.29 -0.43 -5.46
C SER A 92 -23.53 -1.53 -4.42
N ILE A 93 -23.65 -1.13 -3.14
CA ILE A 93 -23.97 -2.05 -2.03
C ILE A 93 -25.48 -2.06 -1.76
N SER A 94 -26.03 -3.25 -1.53
CA SER A 94 -27.45 -3.46 -1.23
C SER A 94 -27.93 -2.86 0.09
N THR A 95 -27.05 -2.56 1.06
CA THR A 95 -27.43 -2.04 2.39
C THR A 95 -26.66 -0.80 2.81
N GLN A 96 -27.36 0.20 3.36
CA GLN A 96 -26.77 1.45 3.83
C GLN A 96 -25.77 1.25 4.99
N THR A 97 -26.07 0.34 5.90
CA THR A 97 -25.21 0.02 7.05
C THR A 97 -23.83 -0.49 6.62
N GLN A 98 -23.78 -1.34 5.60
CA GLN A 98 -22.51 -1.87 5.09
C GLN A 98 -21.69 -0.78 4.37
N LYS A 99 -22.35 0.17 3.73
CA LYS A 99 -21.69 1.33 3.13
C LYS A 99 -21.03 2.20 4.19
N VAL A 100 -21.75 2.51 5.26
CA VAL A 100 -21.22 3.27 6.41
C VAL A 100 -20.05 2.53 7.05
N TRP A 101 -20.19 1.23 7.30
CA TRP A 101 -19.14 0.40 7.87
C TRP A 101 -17.85 0.40 7.03
N ARG A 102 -17.96 0.21 5.71
CA ARG A 102 -16.80 0.26 4.81
C ARG A 102 -16.16 1.64 4.73
N SER A 103 -16.93 2.72 4.82
CA SER A 103 -16.37 4.07 4.93
C SER A 103 -15.54 4.23 6.19
N PHE A 104 -16.01 3.75 7.35
CA PHE A 104 -15.23 3.76 8.59
C PHE A 104 -13.97 2.90 8.51
N GLN A 105 -14.06 1.72 7.86
CA GLN A 105 -12.89 0.88 7.62
C GLN A 105 -11.84 1.61 6.77
N ALA A 106 -12.26 2.24 5.66
CA ALA A 106 -11.36 3.03 4.82
C ALA A 106 -10.73 4.21 5.59
N LEU A 107 -11.50 4.89 6.44
CA LEU A 107 -10.96 5.93 7.33
C LEU A 107 -9.93 5.38 8.32
N GLY A 108 -10.17 4.18 8.86
CA GLY A 108 -9.22 3.46 9.72
C GLY A 108 -7.92 3.11 8.99
N ASP A 109 -8.03 2.61 7.76
CA ASP A 109 -6.87 2.28 6.91
C ASP A 109 -6.05 3.53 6.57
N ILE A 110 -6.71 4.66 6.26
CA ILE A 110 -6.05 5.96 6.05
C ILE A 110 -5.35 6.42 7.33
N ALA A 111 -6.04 6.38 8.48
CA ALA A 111 -5.47 6.80 9.75
C ALA A 111 -4.24 5.95 10.12
N PHE A 112 -4.29 4.64 9.89
CA PHE A 112 -3.16 3.74 10.09
C PHE A 112 -2.00 4.05 9.15
N ALA A 113 -2.27 4.32 7.86
CA ALA A 113 -1.25 4.68 6.89
C ALA A 113 -0.51 6.00 7.21
N TYR A 114 -1.17 6.94 7.90
CA TYR A 114 -0.59 8.22 8.33
C TYR A 114 -0.09 8.25 9.78
N SER A 115 0.09 7.09 10.43
CA SER A 115 0.67 7.03 11.78
C SER A 115 2.20 7.16 11.79
N TYR A 116 2.74 8.28 11.28
CA TYR A 116 4.18 8.57 11.23
C TYR A 116 4.64 9.63 12.25
N SER A 117 3.75 10.05 13.16
CA SER A 117 4.00 11.10 14.15
C SER A 117 5.23 10.84 15.05
N ILE A 118 5.50 9.57 15.39
CA ILE A 118 6.67 9.19 16.19
C ILE A 118 7.97 9.45 15.42
N ILE A 119 7.99 9.05 14.14
CA ILE A 119 9.14 9.24 13.24
C ILE A 119 9.43 10.73 13.02
N LEU A 120 8.40 11.58 12.98
CA LEU A 120 8.59 13.03 12.84
C LEU A 120 9.37 13.66 14.01
N ILE A 121 9.11 13.18 15.24
CA ILE A 121 9.78 13.70 16.44
C ILE A 121 11.26 13.27 16.43
N GLU A 122 11.54 12.02 16.07
CA GLU A 122 12.90 11.50 15.94
C GLU A 122 13.70 12.25 14.86
N ILE A 123 13.10 12.51 13.69
CA ILE A 123 13.79 13.27 12.63
C ILE A 123 14.03 14.72 13.08
N GLN A 124 13.07 15.37 13.76
CA GLN A 124 13.24 16.73 14.28
C GLN A 124 14.47 16.85 15.20
N ASP A 125 14.66 15.89 16.11
CA ASP A 125 15.75 15.88 17.09
C ASP A 125 17.15 15.72 16.44
N THR A 126 17.21 15.19 15.21
CA THR A 126 18.48 14.98 14.48
C THR A 126 18.90 16.15 13.58
N LEU A 127 18.02 17.12 13.33
CA LEU A 127 18.29 18.19 12.38
C LEU A 127 19.22 19.26 12.97
N LYS A 128 20.35 19.52 12.31
CA LYS A 128 21.25 20.62 12.70
C LYS A 128 20.67 21.98 12.30
N SER A 129 20.55 22.88 13.26
CA SER A 129 20.29 24.31 13.04
C SER A 129 21.58 25.05 12.67
N PRO A 130 21.55 26.12 11.83
CA PRO A 130 20.40 26.83 11.25
C PRO A 130 20.01 26.37 9.82
N PRO A 131 18.75 26.51 9.35
CA PRO A 131 17.56 27.16 9.94
C PRO A 131 16.80 26.27 10.95
N SER A 132 15.76 26.80 11.60
CA SER A 132 15.02 26.08 12.66
C SER A 132 14.43 24.75 12.18
N GLU A 133 14.63 23.70 12.97
CA GLU A 133 14.21 22.31 12.72
C GLU A 133 12.73 22.23 12.36
N ALA A 134 11.87 22.94 13.11
CA ALA A 134 10.44 23.03 12.84
C ALA A 134 10.10 23.61 11.45
N LYS A 135 10.88 24.57 10.95
CA LYS A 135 10.63 25.18 9.63
C LYS A 135 11.04 24.23 8.51
N THR A 136 12.17 23.55 8.66
CA THR A 136 12.64 22.53 7.71
C THR A 136 11.69 21.34 7.67
N MET A 137 11.31 20.83 8.85
CA MET A 137 10.41 19.69 8.96
C MET A 137 9.02 19.99 8.45
N LYS A 138 8.47 21.18 8.72
CA LYS A 138 7.16 21.58 8.17
C LYS A 138 7.15 21.57 6.64
N LYS A 139 8.23 22.04 5.99
CA LYS A 139 8.34 21.98 4.52
C LYS A 139 8.48 20.54 4.02
N ALA A 140 9.35 19.75 4.65
CA ALA A 140 9.58 18.36 4.26
C ALA A 140 8.30 17.51 4.40
N THR A 141 7.60 17.64 5.54
CA THR A 141 6.33 16.96 5.77
C THR A 141 5.25 17.40 4.79
N LEU A 142 5.13 18.70 4.50
CA LEU A 142 4.14 19.20 3.54
C LEU A 142 4.35 18.61 2.15
N VAL A 143 5.60 18.60 1.66
CA VAL A 143 5.95 18.01 0.35
C VAL A 143 5.66 16.51 0.36
N SER A 144 6.11 15.81 1.41
CA SER A 144 5.93 14.35 1.53
C SER A 144 4.46 13.96 1.54
N LEU A 145 3.63 14.62 2.37
CA LEU A 145 2.19 14.38 2.43
C LEU A 145 1.49 14.68 1.10
N SER A 146 1.90 15.77 0.43
CA SER A 146 1.32 16.17 -0.85
C SER A 146 1.61 15.13 -1.93
N VAL A 147 2.86 14.65 -2.01
CA VAL A 147 3.27 13.60 -2.96
C VAL A 147 2.53 12.29 -2.66
N THR A 148 2.56 11.80 -1.42
CA THR A 148 1.88 10.55 -1.03
C THR A 148 0.37 10.61 -1.31
N THR A 149 -0.28 11.72 -0.97
CA THR A 149 -1.71 11.92 -1.23
C THR A 149 -2.01 11.87 -2.72
N LEU A 150 -1.19 12.54 -3.55
CA LEU A 150 -1.35 12.53 -5.00
C LEU A 150 -1.21 11.12 -5.57
N PHE A 151 -0.20 10.35 -5.16
CA PHE A 151 -0.03 8.97 -5.61
C PHE A 151 -1.17 8.06 -5.15
N TYR A 152 -1.59 8.14 -3.89
CA TYR A 152 -2.70 7.34 -3.37
C TYR A 152 -4.02 7.67 -4.07
N MET A 153 -4.28 8.96 -4.33
CA MET A 153 -5.46 9.40 -5.07
C MET A 153 -5.42 8.90 -6.52
N LEU A 154 -4.28 9.01 -7.22
CA LEU A 154 -4.14 8.53 -8.60
C LEU A 154 -4.33 7.01 -8.67
N CYS A 155 -3.63 6.24 -7.83
CA CYS A 155 -3.73 4.78 -7.80
C CYS A 155 -5.15 4.31 -7.42
N GLY A 156 -5.76 4.97 -6.42
CA GLY A 156 -7.13 4.66 -6.00
C GLY A 156 -8.16 4.99 -7.07
N ALA A 157 -8.04 6.16 -7.70
CA ALA A 157 -8.94 6.58 -8.78
C ALA A 157 -8.79 5.70 -10.03
N ALA A 158 -7.56 5.40 -10.45
CA ALA A 158 -7.31 4.50 -11.58
C ALA A 158 -7.78 3.07 -11.31
N GLY A 159 -7.56 2.55 -10.10
CA GLY A 159 -8.05 1.23 -9.69
C GLY A 159 -9.58 1.17 -9.64
N TYR A 160 -10.22 2.18 -9.06
CA TYR A 160 -11.68 2.28 -9.04
C TYR A 160 -12.27 2.49 -10.43
N ALA A 161 -11.62 3.29 -11.28
CA ALA A 161 -11.97 3.46 -12.69
C ALA A 161 -11.80 2.17 -13.50
N ALA A 162 -10.84 1.31 -13.15
CA ALA A 162 -10.60 0.05 -13.84
C ALA A 162 -11.58 -1.07 -13.42
N PHE A 163 -11.96 -1.13 -12.14
CA PHE A 163 -12.71 -2.27 -11.58
C PHE A 163 -14.09 -1.94 -11.00
N GLY A 164 -14.39 -0.65 -10.76
CA GLY A 164 -15.64 -0.19 -10.17
C GLY A 164 -15.97 -0.91 -8.86
N ASP A 165 -17.15 -1.53 -8.83
CA ASP A 165 -17.66 -2.26 -7.66
C ASP A 165 -16.82 -3.49 -7.26
N MET A 166 -16.00 -3.99 -8.18
CA MET A 166 -15.11 -5.13 -7.95
C MET A 166 -13.68 -4.72 -7.60
N ALA A 167 -13.42 -3.44 -7.31
CA ALA A 167 -12.11 -2.99 -6.88
C ALA A 167 -11.68 -3.72 -5.59
N SER A 168 -10.61 -4.50 -5.67
CA SER A 168 -10.08 -5.26 -4.54
C SER A 168 -9.32 -4.38 -3.56
N GLY A 169 -9.33 -4.75 -2.27
CA GLY A 169 -8.63 -4.01 -1.20
C GLY A 169 -7.11 -3.87 -1.41
N ASN A 170 -6.49 -4.75 -2.22
CA ASN A 170 -5.14 -4.56 -2.73
C ASN A 170 -5.20 -4.24 -4.23
N LEU A 171 -4.54 -3.18 -4.69
CA LEU A 171 -4.64 -2.75 -6.09
C LEU A 171 -4.22 -3.84 -7.08
N LEU A 172 -3.13 -4.56 -6.79
CA LEU A 172 -2.61 -5.60 -7.68
C LEU A 172 -3.45 -6.88 -7.70
N THR A 173 -4.25 -7.18 -6.67
CA THR A 173 -5.09 -8.38 -6.68
C THR A 173 -6.23 -8.28 -7.68
N GLY A 174 -6.66 -7.06 -8.04
CA GLY A 174 -7.76 -6.83 -8.97
C GLY A 174 -7.39 -7.14 -10.42
N PHE A 175 -6.10 -6.97 -10.78
CA PHE A 175 -5.60 -7.18 -12.15
C PHE A 175 -5.43 -8.64 -12.57
N GLY A 176 -5.87 -9.61 -11.76
CA GLY A 176 -5.90 -11.00 -12.19
C GLY A 176 -4.57 -11.74 -12.09
N PHE A 177 -3.86 -11.63 -10.96
CA PHE A 177 -2.91 -12.68 -10.56
C PHE A 177 -3.61 -13.93 -10.01
N TYR A 178 -4.95 -13.94 -9.99
CA TYR A 178 -5.76 -15.13 -9.78
C TYR A 178 -6.34 -15.54 -11.13
N ILE A 179 -5.62 -16.40 -11.84
CA ILE A 179 -6.11 -17.12 -13.04
C ILE A 179 -6.43 -18.54 -12.62
#